data_AF-A0AAV4YS80-F1
#
_entry.id   AF-A0AAV4YS80-F1
#
_cell.length_a   1.000
_cell.length_b   1.000
_cell.length_c   1.000
_cell.angle_alpha   90.00
_cell.angle_beta   90.00
_cell.angle_gamma   90.00
#
_symmetry.space_group_name_H-M   'P 1'
#
loop_
_entity.id
_entity.type
_entity.pdbx_description
1 polymer ?
#
loop_
_entity_poly.entity_id
_entity_poly.type
_entity_poly.pdbx_seq_one_letter_code
_entity_poly.pdbx_strand_id
1 'polypeptide(L)'
;MVVGMSQECMRELADQWKIICEQYSQADLEATFQFVQRHADAFVLEFYKKMMLEEQALEFLSVEMVQNRLKNSLHQWLVSSFEVPFKQNYLEIVEKQFKVGDVHARVQIPSWLIIRGVRIIIKKAFVFLAQEA
;
A
#
# COMPACT_ATOMS: atom_id res chain seq x y z
N MET A 1 11.84 -22.88 -7.81
CA MET A 1 12.03 -21.65 -8.59
C MET A 1 10.82 -20.78 -8.40
N VAL A 2 10.95 -19.57 -7.86
CA VAL A 2 9.89 -18.57 -7.97
C VAL A 2 9.84 -18.18 -9.44
N VAL A 3 8.73 -18.46 -10.12
CA VAL A 3 8.52 -17.99 -11.49
C VAL A 3 8.43 -16.48 -11.40
N GLY A 4 9.43 -15.77 -11.95
CA GLY A 4 9.39 -14.32 -12.06
C GLY A 4 8.17 -13.90 -12.88
N MET A 5 7.49 -12.84 -12.47
CA MET A 5 6.35 -12.32 -13.24
C MET A 5 6.83 -11.92 -14.63
N SER A 6 6.15 -12.41 -15.67
CA SER A 6 6.56 -12.13 -17.04
C SER A 6 6.42 -10.64 -17.35
N GLN A 7 7.25 -10.13 -18.25
CA GLN A 7 7.18 -8.74 -18.75
C GLN A 7 5.82 -8.43 -19.42
N GLU A 8 5.14 -9.45 -19.91
CA GLU A 8 3.78 -9.34 -20.45
C GLU A 8 2.76 -9.13 -19.32
N CYS A 9 2.81 -9.94 -18.27
CA CYS A 9 1.95 -9.81 -17.09
C CYS A 9 2.14 -8.45 -16.39
N MET A 10 3.38 -7.95 -16.27
CA MET A 10 3.61 -6.61 -15.68
C MET A 10 2.93 -5.49 -16.47
N ARG A 11 2.95 -5.59 -17.81
CA ARG A 11 2.31 -4.61 -18.70
C ARG A 11 0.79 -4.68 -18.61
N GLU A 12 0.22 -5.88 -18.58
CA GLU A 12 -1.21 -6.08 -18.38
C GLU A 12 -1.69 -5.45 -17.06
N LEU A 13 -0.94 -5.66 -15.96
CA LEU A 13 -1.27 -5.07 -14.66
C LEU A 13 -1.13 -3.54 -14.66
N ALA A 14 -0.15 -3.00 -15.38
CA ALA A 14 0.02 -1.55 -15.51
C ALA A 14 -1.14 -0.92 -16.29
N ASP A 15 -1.55 -1.55 -17.39
CA ASP A 15 -2.70 -1.12 -18.20
C ASP A 15 -4.00 -1.22 -17.40
N GLN A 16 -4.19 -2.28 -16.61
CA GLN A 16 -5.33 -2.40 -15.71
C GLN A 16 -5.38 -1.28 -14.67
N TRP A 17 -4.25 -0.94 -14.05
CA TRP A 17 -4.19 0.17 -13.09
C TRP A 17 -4.52 1.50 -13.77
N LYS A 18 -3.97 1.74 -14.96
CA LYS A 18 -4.29 2.93 -15.75
C LYS A 18 -5.79 3.03 -16.04
N ILE A 19 -6.42 1.94 -16.50
CA ILE A 19 -7.86 1.88 -16.77
C ILE A 19 -8.67 2.18 -15.50
N ILE A 20 -8.24 1.69 -14.32
CA ILE A 20 -8.90 2.01 -13.05
C ILE A 20 -8.83 3.51 -12.76
N CYS A 21 -7.65 4.13 -12.92
CA CYS A 21 -7.49 5.57 -12.68
C CYS A 21 -8.33 6.42 -13.65
N GLU A 22 -8.41 6.01 -14.93
CA GLU A 22 -9.16 6.71 -15.97
C GLU A 22 -10.70 6.67 -15.78
N GLN A 23 -11.21 5.84 -14.86
CA GLN A 23 -12.64 5.83 -14.50
C GLN A 23 -13.06 7.00 -13.61
N TYR A 24 -12.10 7.76 -13.05
CA TYR A 24 -12.36 8.85 -12.11
C TYR A 24 -11.96 10.19 -12.70
N SER A 25 -12.63 11.26 -12.25
CA SER A 25 -12.28 12.62 -12.68
C SER A 25 -10.93 13.05 -12.12
N GLN A 26 -10.25 13.99 -12.80
CA GLN A 26 -9.01 14.57 -12.28
C GLN A 26 -9.21 15.18 -10.89
N ALA A 27 -10.39 15.77 -10.62
CA ALA A 27 -10.71 16.34 -9.32
C ALA A 27 -10.80 15.26 -8.22
N ASP A 28 -11.42 14.12 -8.51
CA ASP A 28 -11.53 13.00 -7.55
C ASP A 28 -10.16 12.39 -7.25
N LEU A 29 -9.32 12.23 -8.28
CA LEU A 29 -7.96 11.72 -8.13
C LEU A 29 -7.12 12.67 -7.26
N GLU A 30 -7.18 13.98 -7.52
CA GLU A 30 -6.43 14.99 -6.75
C GLU A 30 -6.91 15.05 -5.30
N ALA A 31 -8.23 15.08 -5.08
CA ALA A 31 -8.82 15.06 -3.74
C ALA A 31 -8.40 13.80 -2.96
N THR A 32 -8.43 12.63 -3.61
CA THR A 32 -8.00 11.37 -3.01
C THR A 32 -6.51 11.39 -2.66
N PHE A 33 -5.66 11.90 -3.55
CA PHE A 33 -4.23 11.96 -3.31
C PHE A 33 -3.89 12.90 -2.15
N GLN A 34 -4.49 14.10 -2.11
CA GLN A 34 -4.33 15.05 -1.02
C GLN A 34 -4.84 14.47 0.31
N PHE A 35 -5.97 13.77 0.30
CA PHE A 35 -6.50 13.08 1.46
C PHE A 35 -5.50 12.02 1.97
N VAL A 36 -4.95 11.18 1.09
CA VAL A 36 -3.97 10.17 1.49
C VAL A 36 -2.69 10.79 2.02
N GLN A 37 -2.16 11.83 1.38
CA GLN A 37 -0.96 12.52 1.85
C GLN A 37 -1.15 13.14 3.23
N ARG A 38 -2.28 13.81 3.46
CA ARG A 38 -2.62 14.46 4.74
C ARG A 38 -2.68 13.46 5.89
N HIS A 39 -3.17 12.25 5.62
CA HIS A 39 -3.43 11.23 6.64
C HIS A 39 -2.42 10.07 6.67
N ALA A 40 -1.39 10.11 5.83
CA ALA A 40 -0.43 9.01 5.64
C ALA A 40 0.20 8.56 6.96
N ASP A 41 0.68 9.49 7.78
CA ASP A 41 1.27 9.19 9.09
C ASP A 41 0.27 8.51 10.03
N ALA A 42 -0.99 8.95 10.01
CA ALA A 42 -2.03 8.36 10.84
C ALA A 42 -2.45 6.96 10.36
N PHE A 43 -2.47 6.72 9.04
CA PHE A 43 -2.65 5.37 8.49
C PHE A 43 -1.53 4.43 8.92
N VAL A 44 -0.28 4.87 8.80
CA VAL A 44 0.91 4.10 9.18
C VAL A 44 0.92 3.80 10.68
N LEU A 45 0.59 4.80 11.51
CA LEU A 45 0.51 4.63 12.95
C LEU A 45 -0.56 3.61 13.33
N GLU A 46 -1.77 3.72 12.78
CA GLU A 46 -2.86 2.78 13.07
C GLU A 46 -2.53 1.37 12.57
N PHE A 47 -1.91 1.25 11.38
CA PHE A 47 -1.44 -0.02 10.84
C PHE A 47 -0.52 -0.74 11.82
N TYR A 48 0.59 -0.12 12.24
CA TYR A 48 1.54 -0.79 13.13
C TYR A 48 0.99 -0.95 14.55
N LYS A 49 0.16 -0.02 15.04
CA LYS A 49 -0.53 -0.19 16.32
C LYS A 49 -1.39 -1.46 16.32
N LYS A 50 -2.10 -1.75 15.22
CA LYS A 50 -2.96 -2.94 15.11
C LYS A 50 -2.18 -4.21 14.81
N MET A 51 -1.14 -4.14 13.99
CA MET A 51 -0.28 -5.30 13.69
C MET A 51 0.53 -5.74 14.91
N MET A 52 0.98 -4.82 15.76
CA MET A 52 1.66 -5.16 17.02
C MET A 52 0.74 -5.80 18.08
N LEU A 53 -0.57 -5.86 17.85
CA LEU A 53 -1.53 -6.57 18.70
C LEU A 53 -1.86 -7.97 18.14
N GLU A 54 -1.43 -8.27 16.92
CA GLU A 54 -1.67 -9.57 16.30
C GLU A 54 -0.48 -10.49 16.59
N GLU A 55 -0.71 -11.53 17.39
CA GLU A 55 0.34 -12.44 17.88
C GLU A 55 1.15 -13.03 16.72
N GLN A 56 0.49 -13.49 15.66
CA GLN A 56 1.16 -14.08 14.50
C GLN A 56 1.96 -13.04 13.69
N ALA A 57 1.65 -11.75 13.80
CA ALA A 57 2.44 -10.70 13.15
C ALA A 57 3.75 -10.42 13.91
N LEU A 58 3.82 -10.72 15.21
CA LEU A 58 5.01 -10.49 16.04
C LEU A 58 6.17 -11.40 15.66
N GLU A 59 5.92 -12.53 14.98
CA GLU A 59 6.97 -13.36 14.37
C GLU A 59 7.78 -12.60 13.32
N PHE A 60 7.18 -11.59 12.68
CA PHE A 60 7.77 -10.82 11.58
C PHE A 60 8.10 -9.37 11.96
N LEU A 61 7.71 -8.92 13.15
CA LEU A 61 7.76 -7.52 13.55
C LEU A 61 8.52 -7.35 14.87
N SER A 62 9.38 -6.33 14.92
CA SER A 62 9.98 -5.83 16.16
C SER A 62 9.76 -4.33 16.29
N VAL A 63 9.72 -3.84 17.54
CA VAL A 63 9.54 -2.40 17.81
C VAL A 63 10.61 -1.59 17.11
N GLU A 64 11.88 -2.02 17.17
CA GLU A 64 13.00 -1.36 16.52
C GLU A 64 12.82 -1.28 14.99
N MET A 65 12.46 -2.40 14.36
CA MET A 65 12.25 -2.44 12.91
C MET A 65 11.08 -1.56 12.46
N VAL A 66 10.00 -1.52 13.25
CA VAL A 66 8.86 -0.64 12.99
C VAL A 66 9.27 0.83 13.07
N GLN A 67 9.98 1.24 14.13
CA GLN A 67 10.35 2.64 14.34
C GLN A 67 11.41 3.12 13.34
N ASN A 68 12.41 2.30 13.05
CA ASN A 68 13.58 2.74 12.28
C ASN A 68 13.42 2.58 10.77
N ARG A 69 12.47 1.75 10.31
CA ARG A 69 12.36 1.41 8.88
C ARG A 69 10.93 1.31 8.38
N LEU A 70 10.12 0.41 8.95
CA LEU A 70 8.90 -0.03 8.28
C LEU A 70 7.83 1.06 8.22
N LYS A 71 7.75 1.95 9.21
CA LYS A 71 6.87 3.13 9.16
C LYS A 71 7.12 3.99 7.92
N ASN A 72 8.37 4.35 7.67
CA ASN A 72 8.73 5.14 6.51
C ASN A 72 8.47 4.38 5.20
N SER A 73 8.78 3.08 5.15
CA SER A 73 8.50 2.26 3.96
C SER A 73 7.00 2.20 3.64
N LEU A 74 6.14 2.01 4.64
CA LEU A 74 4.69 1.98 4.44
C LEU A 74 4.13 3.37 4.05
N HIS A 75 4.65 4.44 4.66
CA HIS A 75 4.29 5.81 4.29
C HIS A 75 4.57 6.06 2.79
N GLN A 76 5.81 5.77 2.36
CA GLN A 76 6.21 5.95 0.96
C GLN A 76 5.41 5.06 0.01
N TRP A 77 5.13 3.82 0.41
CA TRP A 77 4.29 2.90 -0.36
C TRP A 77 2.87 3.45 -0.54
N LEU A 78 2.26 3.97 0.52
CA LEU A 78 0.93 4.60 0.46
C LEU A 78 0.93 5.80 -0.49
N VAL A 79 1.78 6.80 -0.25
CA VAL A 79 1.79 8.03 -1.07
C VAL A 79 2.07 7.71 -2.54
N SER A 80 3.08 6.89 -2.83
CA SER A 80 3.42 6.55 -4.23
C SER A 80 2.34 5.75 -4.95
N SER A 81 1.51 4.98 -4.24
CA SER A 81 0.41 4.21 -4.85
C SER A 81 -0.76 5.10 -5.31
N PHE A 82 -0.94 6.26 -4.67
CA PHE A 82 -1.98 7.24 -5.06
C PHE A 82 -1.45 8.37 -5.95
N GLU A 83 -0.12 8.50 -6.08
CA GLU A 83 0.53 9.50 -6.95
C GLU A 83 0.60 9.06 -8.42
N VAL A 84 0.43 7.77 -8.69
CA VAL A 84 0.56 7.12 -10.02
C VAL A 84 -0.14 7.87 -11.15
N PRO A 85 -1.43 8.29 -11.06
CA PRO A 85 -2.09 8.97 -12.16
C PRO A 85 -1.48 10.34 -12.51
N PHE A 86 -0.74 10.98 -11.60
CA PHE A 86 -0.08 12.26 -11.87
C PHE A 86 1.30 12.08 -12.50
N LYS A 87 2.00 11.01 -12.11
CA LYS A 87 3.32 10.66 -12.66
C LYS A 87 3.25 9.84 -13.95
N GLN A 88 2.09 9.23 -14.24
CA GLN A 88 1.88 8.34 -15.39
C GLN A 88 2.89 7.16 -15.43
N ASN A 89 3.40 6.74 -14.26
CA ASN A 89 4.45 5.73 -14.11
C ASN A 89 3.92 4.34 -13.72
N TYR A 90 2.85 3.90 -14.40
CA TYR A 90 2.12 2.67 -14.08
C TYR A 90 2.99 1.40 -14.06
N LEU A 91 3.93 1.25 -15.01
CA LEU A 91 4.82 0.10 -15.02
C LEU A 91 5.77 0.10 -13.81
N GLU A 92 6.33 1.26 -13.47
CA GLU A 92 7.24 1.41 -12.33
C GLU A 92 6.55 1.09 -11.00
N ILE A 93 5.29 1.53 -10.82
CA ILE A 93 4.56 1.20 -9.59
C ILE A 93 4.23 -0.30 -9.51
N VAL A 94 3.88 -0.96 -10.62
CA VAL A 94 3.65 -2.40 -10.66
C VAL A 94 4.93 -3.17 -10.30
N GLU A 95 6.09 -2.76 -10.80
CA GLU A 95 7.38 -3.34 -10.41
C GLU A 95 7.67 -3.17 -8.92
N LYS A 96 7.33 -1.99 -8.36
CA LYS A 96 7.42 -1.75 -6.91
C LYS A 96 6.49 -2.67 -6.11
N GLN A 97 5.24 -2.85 -6.54
CA GLN A 97 4.30 -3.77 -5.90
C GLN A 97 4.80 -5.22 -5.95
N PHE A 98 5.34 -5.66 -7.10
CA PHE A 98 5.93 -6.98 -7.25
C PHE A 98 7.11 -7.17 -6.30
N LYS A 99 8.01 -6.18 -6.19
CA LYS A 99 9.15 -6.23 -5.26
C LYS A 99 8.71 -6.30 -3.79
N VAL A 100 7.65 -5.59 -3.41
CA VAL A 100 7.05 -5.68 -2.07
C VAL A 100 6.49 -7.08 -1.82
N GLY A 101 5.75 -7.63 -2.79
CA GLY A 101 5.24 -9.00 -2.74
C GLY A 101 6.34 -10.05 -2.61
N ASP A 102 7.42 -9.91 -3.37
CA ASP A 102 8.60 -10.80 -3.30
C ASP A 102 9.29 -10.73 -1.93
N VAL A 103 9.41 -9.54 -1.32
CA VAL A 103 9.91 -9.42 0.06
C VAL A 103 9.00 -10.15 1.04
N HIS A 104 7.68 -9.95 0.96
CA HIS A 104 6.73 -10.64 1.84
C HIS A 104 6.78 -12.16 1.66
N ALA A 105 6.88 -12.65 0.43
CA ALA A 105 6.98 -14.07 0.12
C ALA A 105 8.29 -14.68 0.65
N ARG A 106 9.43 -13.99 0.50
CA ARG A 106 10.72 -14.47 1.03
C ARG A 106 10.73 -14.56 2.55
N VAL A 107 10.08 -13.62 3.23
CA VAL A 107 9.93 -13.62 4.69
C VAL A 107 8.81 -14.57 5.15
N GLN A 108 8.08 -15.20 4.20
CA GLN A 108 6.97 -16.12 4.48
C GLN A 108 5.83 -15.47 5.27
N ILE A 109 5.57 -14.19 5.02
CA ILE A 109 4.41 -13.51 5.62
C ILE A 109 3.13 -14.13 5.04
N PRO A 110 2.24 -14.70 5.86
CA PRO A 110 1.03 -15.31 5.37
C PRO A 110 0.08 -14.26 4.76
N SER A 111 -0.53 -14.59 3.63
CA SER A 111 -1.37 -13.64 2.86
C SER A 111 -2.52 -13.04 3.67
N TRP A 112 -3.05 -13.76 4.67
CA TRP A 112 -4.12 -13.23 5.50
C TRP A 112 -3.65 -12.06 6.39
N LEU A 113 -2.36 -12.00 6.80
CA LEU A 113 -1.78 -10.84 7.50
C LEU A 113 -1.70 -9.62 6.57
N ILE A 114 -1.33 -9.84 5.31
CA ILE A 114 -1.28 -8.78 4.30
C ILE A 114 -2.68 -8.19 4.09
N ILE A 115 -3.68 -9.05 3.87
CA ILE A 115 -5.08 -8.64 3.70
C ILE A 115 -5.62 -7.93 4.95
N ARG A 116 -5.25 -8.40 6.15
CA ARG A 116 -5.60 -7.74 7.41
C ARG A 116 -5.01 -6.33 7.50
N GLY A 117 -3.74 -6.17 7.13
CA GLY A 117 -3.06 -4.89 7.04
C GLY A 117 -3.79 -3.89 6.13
N VAL A 118 -4.15 -4.34 4.92
CA VAL A 118 -4.93 -3.53 3.97
C VAL A 118 -6.28 -3.11 4.56
N ARG A 119 -7.00 -4.03 5.21
CA ARG A 119 -8.29 -3.72 5.86
C ARG A 119 -8.17 -2.67 6.96
N ILE A 120 -7.06 -2.62 7.69
CA ILE A 120 -6.83 -1.60 8.73
C ILE A 120 -6.77 -0.20 8.08
N ILE A 121 -6.03 -0.07 6.97
CA ILE A 121 -5.90 1.20 6.23
C ILE A 121 -7.26 1.61 5.66
N ILE A 122 -7.96 0.70 4.97
CA ILE A 122 -9.29 0.97 4.39
C ILE A 122 -10.27 1.43 5.47
N LYS A 123 -10.35 0.72 6.60
CA LYS A 123 -11.23 1.10 7.72
C LYS A 123 -10.89 2.49 8.23
N LYS A 124 -9.60 2.79 8.39
CA LYS A 124 -9.15 4.09 8.89
C LYS A 124 -9.46 5.21 7.90
N ALA A 125 -9.38 4.95 6.60
CA ALA A 125 -9.78 5.89 5.56
C ALA A 125 -11.27 6.25 5.66
N PHE A 126 -12.15 5.26 5.83
CA PHE A 126 -13.59 5.54 6.05
C PHE A 126 -13.85 6.37 7.31
N VAL A 127 -13.11 6.14 8.40
CA VAL A 127 -13.23 6.97 9.61
C VAL A 127 -12.88 8.43 9.33
N PHE A 128 -11.80 8.69 8.58
CA PHE A 128 -11.42 10.05 8.24
C PHE A 128 -12.37 10.70 7.24
N LEU A 129 -12.83 9.97 6.24
CA LEU A 129 -13.84 10.48 5.30
C LEU A 129 -15.13 10.89 6.01
N ALA A 130 -15.59 10.12 7.00
CA ALA A 130 -16.77 10.46 7.79
C ALA A 130 -16.57 11.67 8.73
N GLN A 131 -15.33 12.08 9.00
CA GLN A 131 -15.01 13.25 9.82
C GLN A 131 -14.83 14.53 8.97
N GLU A 132 -14.57 14.36 7.66
CA GLU A 132 -14.41 15.47 6.70
C GLU A 132 -15.71 15.78 5.92
N ALA A 133 -16.75 14.96 6.09
CA ALA A 133 -18.08 15.13 5.51
C ALA A 133 -19.00 15.97 6.42
#